data_AF-A0A1N6GZI6-F1
#
_entry.id   AF-A0A1N6GZI6-F1
#
_cell.length_a   1.000
_cell.length_b   1.000
_cell.length_c   1.000
_cell.angle_alpha   90.00
_cell.angle_beta   90.00
_cell.angle_gamma   90.00
#
_symmetry.space_group_name_H-M   'P 1'
#
loop_
_entity.id
_entity.type
_entity.pdbx_description
1 polymer ?
#
loop_
_entity_poly.entity_id
_entity_poly.type
_entity_poly.pdbx_seq_one_letter_code
_entity_poly.pdbx_strand_id
1 'polypeptide(L)'
;MKFNLLIAVLFCSLQVFAQEGPSEESLAYHEYRSKMSVPPYELAKIKKLVAGLKTVYEESDEGHQTMPEKIYNALSLREKFTYNMIHAEDFSQNCDIFFALDEHKKIFGHLLDIFGDSNWSERQYKFFKENRDSVMALIKESVLRSKRMGVNYKYAIVEMNGWEMVPFLISTYNTDRKDHDILTVLMLLMEQNKYPVFVASASYAKLYGKDAAYDGYLDLNKANEDLIMQRADNFYKSKK
;
A
#
# COMPACT_ATOMS: atom_id res chain seq x y z
N MET A 1 43.52 -64.23 17.08
CA MET A 1 43.03 -62.84 17.24
C MET A 1 42.70 -62.29 15.86
N LYS A 2 41.42 -62.15 15.52
CA LYS A 2 40.95 -61.61 14.24
C LYS A 2 40.18 -60.32 14.53
N PHE A 3 40.67 -59.20 14.00
CA PHE A 3 40.00 -57.90 14.02
C PHE A 3 38.88 -57.92 12.98
N ASN A 4 37.64 -57.66 13.41
CA ASN A 4 36.54 -57.32 12.52
C ASN A 4 36.20 -55.83 12.74
N LEU A 5 36.53 -55.02 11.74
CA LEU A 5 36.21 -53.61 11.66
C LEU A 5 34.79 -53.47 11.09
N LEU A 6 33.82 -53.09 11.92
CA LEU A 6 32.47 -52.76 11.45
C LEU A 6 32.46 -51.28 11.05
N ILE A 7 32.36 -51.02 9.74
CA ILE A 7 32.14 -49.67 9.20
C ILE A 7 30.64 -49.39 9.27
N ALA A 8 30.24 -48.55 10.22
CA ALA A 8 28.90 -47.97 10.26
C ALA A 8 28.85 -46.80 9.26
N VAL A 9 28.20 -47.00 8.12
CA VAL A 9 27.86 -45.91 7.20
C VAL A 9 26.66 -45.17 7.80
N LEU A 10 26.93 -44.06 8.48
CA LEU A 10 25.93 -43.06 8.83
C LEU A 10 25.42 -42.42 7.52
N PHE A 11 24.26 -42.85 7.04
CA PHE A 11 23.47 -42.05 6.10
C PHE A 11 22.88 -40.86 6.87
N CYS A 12 23.67 -39.80 7.01
CA CYS A 12 23.13 -38.47 7.31
C CYS A 12 22.29 -38.05 6.10
N SER A 13 20.99 -38.28 6.16
CA SER A 13 20.02 -37.58 5.30
C SER A 13 20.12 -36.09 5.65
N LEU A 14 20.92 -35.36 4.87
CA LEU A 14 20.86 -33.91 4.78
C LEU A 14 19.46 -33.57 4.28
N GLN A 15 18.54 -33.31 5.22
CA GLN A 15 17.34 -32.55 4.92
C GLN A 15 17.81 -31.12 4.65
N VAL A 16 18.20 -30.88 3.39
CA VAL A 16 18.26 -29.53 2.84
C VAL A 16 16.83 -29.04 2.87
N PHE A 17 16.46 -28.29 3.91
CA PHE A 17 15.29 -27.43 3.85
C PHE A 17 15.56 -26.41 2.76
N ALA A 18 15.12 -26.71 1.53
CA ALA A 18 14.96 -25.70 0.52
C ALA A 18 13.94 -24.72 1.09
N GLN A 19 14.39 -23.51 1.43
CA GLN A 19 13.49 -22.42 1.78
C GLN A 19 12.74 -22.09 0.49
N GLU A 20 11.50 -22.56 0.37
CA GLU A 20 10.67 -22.30 -0.81
C GLU A 20 10.47 -20.78 -0.92
N GLY A 21 11.02 -20.20 -1.98
CA GLY A 21 10.76 -18.81 -2.33
C GLY A 21 9.30 -18.59 -2.73
N PRO A 22 8.89 -17.32 -2.95
CA PRO A 22 7.53 -17.03 -3.41
C PRO A 22 7.23 -17.69 -4.75
N SER A 23 6.01 -18.21 -4.90
CA SER A 23 5.53 -18.77 -6.17
C SER A 23 5.42 -17.69 -7.26
N GLU A 24 5.36 -18.10 -8.53
CA GLU A 24 5.17 -17.18 -9.66
C GLU A 24 3.89 -16.34 -9.50
N GLU A 25 2.80 -16.93 -9.02
CA GLU A 25 1.54 -16.24 -8.75
C GLU A 25 1.69 -15.21 -7.62
N SER A 26 2.46 -15.53 -6.59
CA SER A 26 2.77 -14.59 -5.50
C SER A 26 3.58 -13.40 -6.01
N LEU A 27 4.60 -13.65 -6.84
CA LEU A 27 5.41 -12.60 -7.45
C LEU A 27 4.60 -11.72 -8.41
N ALA A 28 3.77 -12.33 -9.26
CA ALA A 28 2.90 -11.59 -10.19
C ALA A 28 1.88 -10.72 -9.44
N TYR A 29 1.34 -11.22 -8.32
CA TYR A 29 0.45 -10.44 -7.47
C TYR A 29 1.19 -9.31 -6.75
N HIS A 30 2.41 -9.56 -6.27
CA HIS A 30 3.27 -8.54 -5.67
C HIS A 30 3.56 -7.39 -6.65
N GLU A 31 3.92 -7.70 -7.90
CA GLU A 31 4.10 -6.69 -8.96
C GLU A 31 2.78 -5.96 -9.26
N TYR A 32 1.67 -6.69 -9.31
CA TYR A 32 0.36 -6.10 -9.54
C TYR A 32 0.00 -5.11 -8.42
N ARG A 33 0.20 -5.45 -7.14
CA ARG A 33 -0.23 -4.61 -6.02
C ARG A 33 0.70 -3.42 -5.76
N SER A 34 2.01 -3.55 -6.04
CA SER A 34 3.00 -2.46 -5.86
C SER A 34 2.88 -1.35 -6.91
N LYS A 35 2.23 -1.62 -8.05
CA LYS A 35 2.19 -0.68 -9.16
C LYS A 35 1.35 0.57 -8.86
N MET A 36 2.03 1.72 -8.85
CA MET A 36 1.45 3.05 -8.76
C MET A 36 0.66 3.48 -10.01
N SER A 37 -0.31 4.38 -9.82
CA SER A 37 -1.02 5.06 -10.90
C SER A 37 -0.37 6.38 -11.23
N VAL A 38 -0.32 6.71 -12.51
CA VAL A 38 0.27 7.96 -13.01
C VAL A 38 -0.86 8.88 -13.49
N PRO A 39 -1.17 9.98 -12.76
CA PRO A 39 -2.12 10.98 -13.26
C PRO A 39 -1.62 11.61 -14.57
N PRO A 40 -2.51 11.99 -15.50
CA PRO A 40 -2.11 12.49 -16.80
C PRO A 40 -1.89 14.01 -16.83
N TYR A 41 -2.24 14.72 -15.75
CA TYR A 41 -2.39 16.17 -15.79
C TYR A 41 -1.03 16.86 -15.87
N GLU A 42 -0.74 17.47 -17.02
CA GLU A 42 0.56 18.09 -17.30
C GLU A 42 1.76 17.15 -17.08
N LEU A 43 1.55 15.84 -17.29
CA LEU A 43 2.51 14.81 -16.90
C LEU A 43 3.92 15.02 -17.49
N ALA A 44 4.01 15.42 -18.76
CA ALA A 44 5.29 15.68 -19.42
C ALA A 44 6.06 16.84 -18.75
N LYS A 45 5.35 17.91 -18.37
CA LYS A 45 5.91 19.05 -17.65
C LYS A 45 6.39 18.61 -16.27
N ILE A 46 5.57 17.88 -15.52
CA ILE A 46 5.91 17.44 -14.16
C ILE A 46 7.09 16.48 -14.17
N LYS A 47 7.12 15.49 -15.07
CA LYS A 47 8.27 14.58 -15.22
C LYS A 47 9.57 15.34 -15.50
N LYS A 48 9.51 16.37 -16.36
CA LYS A 48 10.67 17.22 -16.64
C LYS A 48 11.14 18.00 -15.41
N LEU A 49 10.21 18.51 -14.59
CA LEU A 49 10.56 19.20 -13.34
C LEU A 49 11.21 18.24 -12.34
N VAL A 50 10.62 17.05 -12.14
CA VAL A 50 11.15 16.00 -11.24
C VAL A 50 12.55 15.57 -11.66
N ALA A 51 12.77 15.30 -12.95
CA ALA A 51 14.07 14.89 -13.46
C ALA A 51 15.19 15.95 -13.26
N GLY A 52 14.81 17.22 -13.04
CA GLY A 52 15.76 18.30 -12.76
C GLY A 52 16.05 18.51 -11.27
N LEU A 53 15.38 17.79 -10.37
CA LEU A 53 15.58 17.93 -8.93
C LEU A 53 16.89 17.28 -8.49
N LYS A 54 17.59 17.94 -7.57
CA LYS A 54 18.82 17.42 -6.97
C LYS A 54 18.51 16.93 -5.57
N THR A 55 19.11 15.81 -5.19
CA THR A 55 19.08 15.33 -3.81
C THR A 55 20.01 16.20 -2.98
N VAL A 56 19.48 16.71 -1.87
CA VAL A 56 20.23 17.38 -0.81
C VAL A 56 20.29 16.39 0.35
N TYR A 57 21.48 15.95 0.73
CA TYR A 57 21.66 15.07 1.88
C TYR A 57 21.86 15.90 3.14
N GLU A 58 21.27 15.47 4.25
CA GLU A 58 21.59 15.99 5.57
C GLU A 58 22.81 15.24 6.15
N GLU A 59 23.21 15.53 7.40
CA GLU A 59 24.32 14.82 8.04
C GLU A 59 23.97 13.35 8.38
N SER A 60 22.67 13.01 8.40
CA SER A 60 22.11 11.65 8.44
C SER A 60 22.07 11.03 7.03
N ASP A 61 21.90 9.70 6.92
CA ASP A 61 21.62 9.01 5.65
C ASP A 61 20.23 9.38 5.04
N GLU A 62 19.68 10.53 5.44
CA GLU A 62 18.44 11.11 4.97
C GLU A 62 18.72 12.11 3.85
N GLY A 63 17.84 12.14 2.87
CA GLY A 63 17.97 13.01 1.71
C GLY A 63 16.65 13.65 1.34
N HIS A 64 16.72 14.82 0.74
CA HIS A 64 15.54 15.53 0.24
C HIS A 64 15.71 15.81 -1.25
N GLN A 65 14.79 15.30 -2.06
CA GLN A 65 14.65 15.66 -3.47
C GLN A 65 13.41 16.53 -3.66
N THR A 66 13.48 17.76 -3.14
CA THR A 66 12.31 18.63 -2.95
C THR A 66 12.21 19.68 -4.05
N MET A 67 11.05 19.79 -4.71
CA MET A 67 10.80 20.89 -5.65
C MET A 67 10.94 22.26 -4.97
N PRO A 68 11.64 23.25 -5.56
CA PRO A 68 11.73 24.58 -4.99
C PRO A 68 10.35 25.20 -4.72
N GLU A 69 10.17 25.79 -3.54
CA GLU A 69 8.86 26.27 -3.05
C GLU A 69 8.17 27.20 -4.05
N LYS A 70 8.92 28.15 -4.65
CA LYS A 70 8.39 29.06 -5.67
C LYS A 70 7.78 28.31 -6.86
N ILE A 71 8.40 27.21 -7.29
CA ILE A 71 7.91 26.41 -8.42
C ILE A 71 6.70 25.59 -7.96
N TYR A 72 6.79 24.91 -6.82
CA TYR A 72 5.70 24.10 -6.28
C TYR A 72 4.43 24.94 -6.07
N ASN A 73 4.56 26.13 -5.47
CA ASN A 73 3.43 27.02 -5.21
C ASN A 73 2.78 27.56 -6.49
N ALA A 74 3.54 27.69 -7.58
CA ALA A 74 3.03 28.11 -8.88
C ALA A 74 2.29 27.00 -9.65
N LEU A 75 2.40 25.74 -9.23
CA LEU A 75 1.64 24.64 -9.83
C LEU A 75 0.15 24.77 -9.52
N SER A 76 -0.68 24.49 -10.51
CA SER A 76 -2.13 24.30 -10.33
C SER A 76 -2.42 23.09 -9.45
N LEU A 77 -3.65 22.98 -8.94
CA LEU A 77 -4.06 21.84 -8.11
C LEU A 77 -3.84 20.48 -8.81
N ARG A 78 -4.17 20.38 -10.11
CA ARG A 78 -3.99 19.16 -10.90
C ARG A 78 -2.51 18.80 -11.13
N GLU A 79 -1.67 19.82 -11.30
CA GLU A 79 -0.23 19.66 -11.41
C GLU A 79 0.39 19.21 -10.09
N LYS A 80 0.01 19.83 -8.96
CA LYS A 80 0.42 19.41 -7.62
C LYS A 80 -0.01 17.97 -7.32
N PHE A 81 -1.24 17.61 -7.67
CA PHE A 81 -1.72 16.24 -7.57
C PHE A 81 -0.85 15.28 -8.38
N THR A 82 -0.55 15.61 -9.65
CA THR A 82 0.31 14.77 -10.49
C THR A 82 1.71 14.61 -9.93
N TYR A 83 2.31 15.71 -9.48
CA TYR A 83 3.62 15.71 -8.85
C TYR A 83 3.66 14.83 -7.59
N ASN A 84 2.74 15.05 -6.64
CA ASN A 84 2.73 14.27 -5.40
C ASN A 84 2.45 12.78 -5.67
N MET A 85 1.67 12.43 -6.69
CA MET A 85 1.39 11.03 -7.00
C MET A 85 2.57 10.27 -7.61
N ILE A 86 3.56 10.96 -8.18
CA ILE A 86 4.68 10.30 -8.90
C ILE A 86 6.04 10.55 -8.26
N HIS A 87 6.11 11.36 -7.21
CA HIS A 87 7.35 11.82 -6.62
C HIS A 87 7.24 11.93 -5.10
N ALA A 88 8.09 11.20 -4.39
CA ALA A 88 8.35 11.35 -2.96
C ALA A 88 9.51 12.33 -2.75
N GLU A 89 9.39 13.20 -1.76
CA GLU A 89 10.38 14.25 -1.53
C GLU A 89 11.43 13.88 -0.50
N ASP A 90 11.06 13.07 0.50
CA ASP A 90 11.92 12.72 1.61
C ASP A 90 12.42 11.29 1.43
N PHE A 91 13.72 11.09 1.57
CA PHE A 91 14.40 9.81 1.50
C PHE A 91 14.87 9.41 2.90
N SER A 92 14.58 8.18 3.30
CA SER A 92 15.04 7.56 4.54
C SER A 92 15.20 6.06 4.29
N GLN A 93 16.36 5.50 4.62
CA GLN A 93 16.67 4.09 4.36
C GLN A 93 15.73 3.17 5.16
N ASN A 94 14.91 2.40 4.45
CA ASN A 94 14.07 1.33 4.98
C ASN A 94 14.65 -0.03 4.54
N CYS A 95 15.50 -0.63 5.38
CA CYS A 95 16.23 -1.85 5.03
C CYS A 95 15.43 -3.17 5.06
N ASP A 96 14.10 -3.14 5.18
CA ASP A 96 13.29 -4.36 5.30
C ASP A 96 12.35 -4.54 4.09
N ILE A 97 12.90 -5.05 2.98
CA ILE A 97 12.08 -5.55 1.86
C ILE A 97 11.54 -6.93 2.27
N PHE A 98 10.32 -6.96 2.77
CA PHE A 98 9.60 -8.20 3.07
C PHE A 98 8.81 -8.69 1.85
N PHE A 99 9.14 -9.87 1.34
CA PHE A 99 8.30 -10.60 0.38
C PHE A 99 7.46 -11.63 1.12
N ALA A 100 6.15 -11.43 1.14
CA ALA A 100 5.26 -12.41 1.74
C ALA A 100 5.08 -13.61 0.79
N LEU A 101 5.07 -14.82 1.35
CA LEU A 101 4.64 -16.00 0.61
C LEU A 101 3.12 -15.94 0.37
N ASP A 102 2.65 -16.47 -0.77
CA ASP A 102 1.23 -16.57 -1.11
C ASP A 102 0.45 -15.24 -1.01
N GLU A 103 1.04 -14.11 -1.40
CA GLU A 103 0.38 -12.79 -1.28
C GLU A 103 -0.99 -12.76 -1.98
N HIS A 104 -1.10 -13.45 -3.10
CA HIS A 104 -2.33 -13.58 -3.89
C HIS A 104 -3.48 -14.29 -3.16
N LYS A 105 -3.22 -14.91 -2.00
CA LYS A 105 -4.23 -15.58 -1.15
C LYS A 105 -4.56 -14.77 0.11
N LYS A 106 -4.08 -13.53 0.22
CA LYS A 106 -4.13 -12.74 1.45
C LYS A 106 -4.84 -11.40 1.26
N ILE A 107 -5.52 -10.97 2.32
CA ILE A 107 -6.00 -9.62 2.52
C ILE A 107 -5.20 -9.03 3.67
N PHE A 108 -4.23 -8.16 3.37
CA PHE A 108 -3.32 -7.61 4.37
C PHE A 108 -3.99 -6.57 5.27
N GLY A 109 -3.50 -6.42 6.50
CA GLY A 109 -3.93 -5.35 7.41
C GLY A 109 -3.44 -3.97 6.98
N HIS A 110 -2.30 -3.90 6.29
CA HIS A 110 -1.67 -2.65 5.84
C HIS A 110 -1.37 -2.68 4.34
N LEU A 111 -1.32 -1.49 3.74
CA LEU A 111 -0.88 -1.33 2.37
C LEU A 111 0.62 -1.56 2.25
N LEU A 112 1.05 -1.96 1.06
CA LEU A 112 2.47 -1.95 0.73
C LEU A 112 3.00 -0.52 0.75
N ASP A 113 4.24 -0.33 1.22
CA ASP A 113 4.95 0.93 1.08
C ASP A 113 5.05 1.31 -0.40
N ILE A 114 4.68 2.54 -0.72
CA ILE A 114 4.53 3.03 -2.10
C ILE A 114 5.82 3.60 -2.68
N PHE A 115 6.82 3.91 -1.86
CA PHE A 115 8.05 4.57 -2.28
C PHE A 115 9.32 3.92 -1.70
N GLY A 116 9.19 2.88 -0.88
CA GLY A 116 10.33 2.13 -0.34
C GLY A 116 11.13 2.97 0.64
N ASP A 117 12.34 3.39 0.25
CA ASP A 117 13.20 4.26 1.08
C ASP A 117 12.81 5.74 0.98
N SER A 118 11.58 6.05 0.57
CA SER A 118 11.15 7.43 0.40
C SER A 118 9.73 7.61 0.87
N ASN A 119 9.36 8.83 1.21
CA ASN A 119 8.06 9.19 1.71
C ASN A 119 7.63 10.56 1.20
N TRP A 120 6.33 10.80 1.25
CA TRP A 120 5.83 12.14 1.06
C TRP A 120 6.36 13.08 2.15
N SER A 121 6.71 14.30 1.77
CA SER A 121 7.06 15.32 2.75
C SER A 121 5.84 15.91 3.43
N GLU A 122 6.08 16.67 4.51
CA GLU A 122 5.02 17.37 5.24
C GLU A 122 4.13 18.22 4.32
N ARG A 123 4.70 18.93 3.34
CA ARG A 123 3.91 19.75 2.40
C ARG A 123 3.05 18.92 1.46
N GLN A 124 3.46 17.70 1.13
CA GLN A 124 2.68 16.78 0.30
C GLN A 124 1.50 16.22 1.10
N TYR A 125 1.74 15.79 2.35
CA TYR A 125 0.67 15.38 3.28
C TYR A 125 -0.33 16.51 3.52
N LYS A 126 0.17 17.74 3.76
CA LYS A 126 -0.67 18.94 3.94
C LYS A 126 -1.53 19.20 2.71
N PHE A 127 -0.98 19.10 1.49
CA PHE A 127 -1.74 19.24 0.26
C PHE A 127 -2.93 18.27 0.20
N PHE A 128 -2.76 16.99 0.54
CA PHE A 128 -3.85 16.03 0.54
C PHE A 128 -4.94 16.36 1.55
N LYS A 129 -4.56 16.73 2.77
CA LYS A 129 -5.50 17.08 3.84
C LYS A 129 -6.29 18.35 3.53
N GLU A 130 -5.63 19.38 3.03
CA GLU A 130 -6.27 20.67 2.71
C GLU A 130 -7.12 20.64 1.44
N ASN A 131 -6.84 19.72 0.51
CA ASN A 131 -7.53 19.63 -0.79
C ASN A 131 -8.33 18.33 -0.95
N ARG A 132 -8.73 17.73 0.16
CA ARG A 132 -9.29 16.37 0.25
C ARG A 132 -10.37 16.07 -0.81
N ASP A 133 -11.39 16.92 -0.92
CA ASP A 133 -12.49 16.70 -1.88
C ASP A 133 -12.02 16.73 -3.33
N SER A 134 -11.14 17.68 -3.66
CA SER A 134 -10.54 17.80 -4.98
C SER A 134 -9.63 16.62 -5.30
N VAL A 135 -8.83 16.17 -4.34
CA VAL A 135 -7.95 15.00 -4.49
C VAL A 135 -8.77 13.73 -4.70
N MET A 136 -9.82 13.51 -3.90
CA MET A 136 -10.76 12.39 -4.09
C MET A 136 -11.41 12.43 -5.48
N ALA A 137 -11.83 13.60 -5.96
CA ALA A 137 -12.40 13.75 -7.30
C ALA A 137 -11.38 13.41 -8.40
N LEU A 138 -10.13 13.86 -8.27
CA LEU A 138 -9.07 13.56 -9.23
C LEU A 138 -8.66 12.09 -9.23
N ILE A 139 -8.69 11.43 -8.07
CA ILE A 139 -8.49 9.97 -7.97
C ILE A 139 -9.61 9.25 -8.70
N LYS A 140 -10.88 9.60 -8.45
CA LYS A 140 -12.03 9.00 -9.16
C LYS A 140 -11.90 9.17 -10.67
N GLU A 141 -11.65 10.40 -11.13
CA GLU A 141 -11.44 10.70 -12.56
C GLU A 141 -10.33 9.84 -13.15
N SER A 142 -9.19 9.74 -12.45
CA SER A 142 -8.03 8.99 -12.92
C SER A 142 -8.30 7.49 -13.00
N VAL A 143 -8.91 6.90 -11.97
CA VAL A 143 -9.27 5.47 -11.91
C VAL A 143 -10.32 5.13 -12.96
N LEU A 144 -11.35 5.98 -13.14
CA LEU A 144 -12.38 5.74 -14.15
C LEU A 144 -11.82 5.76 -15.58
N ARG A 145 -10.79 6.57 -15.84
CA ARG A 145 -10.10 6.64 -17.13
C ARG A 145 -9.14 5.46 -17.34
N SER A 146 -8.28 5.16 -16.37
CA SER A 146 -7.24 4.12 -16.49
C SER A 146 -7.74 2.70 -16.23
N LYS A 147 -8.92 2.57 -15.61
CA LYS A 147 -9.45 1.31 -15.06
C LYS A 147 -8.54 0.68 -14.00
N ARG A 148 -7.69 1.47 -13.37
CA ARG A 148 -6.74 1.00 -12.35
C ARG A 148 -6.62 1.98 -11.20
N MET A 149 -6.67 1.45 -9.99
CA MET A 149 -6.36 2.16 -8.75
C MET A 149 -5.00 1.70 -8.22
N GLY A 150 -3.97 2.51 -8.45
CA GLY A 150 -2.62 2.22 -7.97
C GLY A 150 -2.49 2.39 -6.46
N VAL A 151 -1.43 1.80 -5.89
CA VAL A 151 -1.18 1.83 -4.45
C VAL A 151 -1.04 3.26 -3.90
N ASN A 152 -0.42 4.18 -4.64
CA ASN A 152 -0.33 5.60 -4.28
C ASN A 152 -1.70 6.29 -4.10
N TYR A 153 -2.72 5.93 -4.90
CA TYR A 153 -4.07 6.48 -4.74
C TYR A 153 -4.74 5.92 -3.48
N LYS A 154 -4.56 4.62 -3.22
CA LYS A 154 -5.08 3.95 -2.01
C LYS A 154 -4.46 4.57 -0.76
N TYR A 155 -3.14 4.78 -0.78
CA TYR A 155 -2.40 5.42 0.30
C TYR A 155 -2.90 6.85 0.54
N ALA A 156 -3.03 7.66 -0.52
CA ALA A 156 -3.57 9.01 -0.39
C ALA A 156 -4.99 9.04 0.22
N ILE A 157 -5.85 8.08 -0.13
CA ILE A 157 -7.19 7.94 0.47
C ILE A 157 -7.11 7.67 1.97
N VAL A 158 -6.22 6.77 2.40
CA VAL A 158 -6.01 6.45 3.82
C VAL A 158 -5.43 7.66 4.56
N GLU A 159 -4.43 8.34 4.00
CA GLU A 159 -3.78 9.50 4.60
C GLU A 159 -4.72 10.69 4.84
N MET A 160 -5.67 10.90 3.92
CA MET A 160 -6.69 11.94 4.07
C MET A 160 -7.96 11.45 4.79
N ASN A 161 -7.95 10.21 5.31
CA ASN A 161 -9.12 9.57 5.92
C ASN A 161 -10.38 9.68 5.04
N GLY A 162 -10.27 9.34 3.76
CA GLY A 162 -11.26 9.55 2.69
C GLY A 162 -12.50 8.65 2.76
N TRP A 163 -13.21 8.59 3.90
CA TRP A 163 -14.32 7.64 4.13
C TRP A 163 -15.50 7.77 3.12
N GLU A 164 -15.71 8.91 2.49
CA GLU A 164 -16.73 9.12 1.45
C GLU A 164 -16.40 8.39 0.15
N MET A 165 -15.16 7.89 0.02
CA MET A 165 -14.74 7.04 -1.09
C MET A 165 -15.23 5.60 -0.95
N VAL A 166 -15.76 5.17 0.20
CA VAL A 166 -16.18 3.78 0.44
C VAL A 166 -17.07 3.21 -0.67
N PRO A 167 -18.15 3.88 -1.13
CA PRO A 167 -18.96 3.34 -2.23
C PRO A 167 -18.17 3.20 -3.55
N PHE A 168 -17.27 4.13 -3.83
CA PHE A 168 -16.43 4.08 -5.02
C PHE A 168 -15.39 2.96 -4.94
N LEU A 169 -14.79 2.74 -3.77
CA LEU A 169 -13.87 1.64 -3.49
C LEU A 169 -14.57 0.29 -3.67
N ILE A 170 -15.73 0.09 -3.05
CA ILE A 170 -16.53 -1.13 -3.21
C ILE A 170 -16.87 -1.37 -4.69
N SER A 171 -17.33 -0.35 -5.39
CA SER A 171 -17.61 -0.46 -6.83
C SER A 171 -16.37 -0.82 -7.64
N THR A 172 -15.21 -0.24 -7.32
CA THR A 172 -13.95 -0.52 -8.02
C THR A 172 -13.51 -1.95 -7.80
N TYR A 173 -13.56 -2.44 -6.55
CA TYR A 173 -13.23 -3.83 -6.22
C TYR A 173 -14.15 -4.83 -6.93
N ASN A 174 -15.45 -4.51 -7.04
CA ASN A 174 -16.37 -5.37 -7.78
C ASN A 174 -16.09 -5.44 -9.28
N THR A 175 -15.36 -4.47 -9.86
CA THR A 175 -14.88 -4.54 -11.25
C THR A 175 -13.53 -5.25 -11.39
N ASP A 176 -12.67 -5.18 -10.38
CA ASP A 176 -11.37 -5.86 -10.34
C ASP A 176 -11.18 -6.56 -8.99
N ARG A 177 -11.68 -7.79 -8.90
CA ARG A 177 -11.64 -8.60 -7.67
C ARG A 177 -10.22 -9.04 -7.28
N LYS A 178 -9.24 -8.85 -8.15
CA LYS A 178 -7.83 -9.13 -7.85
C LYS A 178 -7.21 -8.05 -6.97
N ASP A 179 -7.84 -6.89 -6.81
CA ASP A 179 -7.27 -5.81 -6.03
C ASP A 179 -7.62 -5.92 -4.53
N HIS A 180 -6.99 -6.85 -3.81
CA HIS A 180 -7.31 -7.07 -2.40
C HIS A 180 -6.91 -5.89 -1.52
N ASP A 181 -5.97 -5.05 -1.96
CA ASP A 181 -5.59 -3.83 -1.25
C ASP A 181 -6.77 -2.84 -1.15
N ILE A 182 -7.80 -2.92 -2.00
CA ILE A 182 -9.02 -2.14 -1.80
C ILE A 182 -9.74 -2.57 -0.52
N LEU A 183 -9.78 -3.88 -0.21
CA LEU A 183 -10.35 -4.37 1.05
C LEU A 183 -9.52 -3.89 2.25
N THR A 184 -8.19 -3.85 2.10
CA THR A 184 -7.29 -3.26 3.09
C THR A 184 -7.61 -1.78 3.33
N VAL A 185 -7.80 -0.97 2.28
CA VAL A 185 -8.22 0.44 2.43
C VAL A 185 -9.53 0.55 3.20
N LEU A 186 -10.53 -0.29 2.89
CA LEU A 186 -11.82 -0.26 3.60
C LEU A 186 -11.64 -0.56 5.10
N MET A 187 -10.79 -1.53 5.45
CA MET A 187 -10.46 -1.85 6.84
C MET A 187 -9.73 -0.70 7.53
N LEU A 188 -8.72 -0.11 6.90
CA LEU A 188 -7.97 1.03 7.43
C LEU A 188 -8.87 2.26 7.67
N LEU A 189 -9.82 2.54 6.77
CA LEU A 189 -10.78 3.63 6.98
C LEU A 189 -11.69 3.37 8.18
N MET A 190 -12.14 2.13 8.39
CA MET A 190 -12.92 1.76 9.58
C MET A 190 -12.08 1.83 10.87
N GLU A 191 -10.82 1.43 10.81
CA GLU A 191 -9.84 1.50 11.90
C GLU A 191 -9.59 2.95 12.33
N GLN A 192 -9.19 3.82 11.41
CA GLN A 192 -8.89 5.24 11.68
C GLN A 192 -10.09 5.99 12.27
N ASN A 193 -11.30 5.61 11.89
CA ASN A 193 -12.54 6.18 12.41
C ASN A 193 -13.06 5.48 13.67
N LYS A 194 -12.34 4.47 14.18
CA LYS A 194 -12.69 3.68 15.36
C LYS A 194 -14.12 3.13 15.26
N TYR A 195 -14.51 2.63 14.09
CA TYR A 195 -15.86 2.12 13.86
C TYR A 195 -16.16 0.97 14.83
N PRO A 196 -17.14 1.08 15.75
CA PRO A 196 -17.25 0.16 16.89
C PRO A 196 -17.41 -1.32 16.50
N VAL A 197 -18.18 -1.59 15.43
CA VAL A 197 -18.40 -2.96 14.95
C VAL A 197 -17.12 -3.59 14.40
N PHE A 198 -16.23 -2.77 13.81
CA PHE A 198 -14.96 -3.25 13.31
C PHE A 198 -13.95 -3.45 14.44
N VAL A 199 -13.80 -2.46 15.33
CA VAL A 199 -12.87 -2.52 16.48
C VAL A 199 -13.17 -3.71 17.41
N ALA A 200 -14.44 -4.06 17.60
CA ALA A 200 -14.84 -5.20 18.41
C ALA A 200 -14.70 -6.57 17.68
N SER A 201 -14.27 -6.59 16.42
CA SER A 201 -14.25 -7.82 15.61
C SER A 201 -12.97 -8.64 15.77
N ALA A 202 -13.08 -9.94 15.52
CA ALA A 202 -11.93 -10.83 15.43
C ALA A 202 -10.93 -10.42 14.32
N SER A 203 -11.44 -9.83 13.23
CA SER A 203 -10.60 -9.29 12.14
C SER A 203 -9.68 -8.18 12.67
N TYR A 204 -10.23 -7.23 13.44
CA TYR A 204 -9.44 -6.16 14.06
C TYR A 204 -8.44 -6.73 15.07
N ALA A 205 -8.88 -7.63 15.94
CA ALA A 205 -7.99 -8.23 16.94
C ALA A 205 -6.77 -8.92 16.31
N LYS A 206 -6.97 -9.60 15.16
CA LYS A 206 -5.89 -10.27 14.41
C LYS A 206 -4.94 -9.28 13.72
N LEU A 207 -5.47 -8.20 13.15
CA LEU A 207 -4.71 -7.29 12.28
C LEU A 207 -4.13 -6.07 12.98
N TYR A 208 -4.78 -5.57 14.03
CA TYR A 208 -4.47 -4.29 14.69
C TYR A 208 -4.51 -4.38 16.22
N GLY A 209 -4.73 -5.58 16.77
CA GLY A 209 -4.70 -5.82 18.20
C GLY A 209 -3.29 -5.62 18.77
N LYS A 210 -3.19 -5.63 20.11
CA LYS A 210 -1.93 -5.43 20.84
C LYS A 210 -0.81 -6.41 20.40
N ASP A 211 -1.20 -7.63 20.05
CA ASP A 211 -0.28 -8.71 19.66
C ASP A 211 -0.28 -8.95 18.14
N ALA A 212 -0.80 -8.01 17.35
CA ALA A 212 -0.86 -8.14 15.90
C ALA A 212 0.54 -7.96 15.28
N ALA A 213 0.89 -8.85 14.36
CA ALA A 213 2.08 -8.70 13.54
C ALA A 213 1.82 -7.70 12.40
N TYR A 214 2.84 -6.94 12.02
CA TYR A 214 2.75 -5.95 10.94
C TYR A 214 2.37 -6.59 9.59
N ASP A 215 2.85 -7.82 9.34
CA ASP A 215 2.52 -8.63 8.16
C ASP A 215 1.19 -9.41 8.31
N GLY A 216 0.39 -9.07 9.31
CA GLY A 216 -0.91 -9.68 9.58
C GLY A 216 -1.85 -9.64 8.37
N TYR A 217 -2.52 -10.77 8.12
CA TYR A 217 -3.45 -10.93 7.01
C TYR A 217 -4.69 -11.74 7.38
N LEU A 218 -5.76 -11.57 6.60
CA LEU A 218 -6.88 -12.50 6.53
C LEU A 218 -6.73 -13.38 5.29
N ASP A 219 -7.22 -14.61 5.37
CA ASP A 219 -7.29 -15.47 4.19
C ASP A 219 -8.25 -14.85 3.17
N LEU A 220 -7.84 -14.83 1.91
CA LEU A 220 -8.72 -14.43 0.82
C LEU A 220 -9.79 -15.51 0.63
N ASN A 221 -11.00 -15.20 1.05
CA ASN A 221 -12.18 -16.02 0.80
C ASN A 221 -13.44 -15.16 0.80
N LYS A 222 -14.51 -15.71 0.23
CA LYS A 222 -15.78 -14.99 0.05
C LYS A 222 -16.36 -14.45 1.35
N ALA A 223 -16.23 -15.18 2.45
CA ALA A 223 -16.77 -14.78 3.74
C ALA A 223 -16.05 -13.54 4.28
N ASN A 224 -14.72 -13.50 4.20
CA ASN A 224 -13.92 -12.33 4.60
C ASN A 224 -14.19 -11.14 3.67
N GLU A 225 -14.23 -11.35 2.35
CA GLU A 225 -14.55 -10.30 1.38
C GLU A 225 -15.92 -9.67 1.67
N ASP A 226 -16.97 -10.48 1.85
CA ASP A 226 -18.33 -10.03 2.12
C ASP A 226 -18.45 -9.29 3.43
N LEU A 227 -17.81 -9.81 4.48
CA LEU A 227 -17.84 -9.21 5.81
C LEU A 227 -17.16 -7.83 5.82
N ILE A 228 -16.04 -7.68 5.11
CA ILE A 228 -15.35 -6.39 4.97
C ILE A 228 -16.24 -5.41 4.20
N MET A 229 -16.78 -5.81 3.04
CA MET A 229 -17.65 -4.94 2.23
C MET A 229 -18.91 -4.52 2.99
N GLN A 230 -19.56 -5.45 3.69
CA GLN A 230 -20.77 -5.17 4.49
C GLN A 230 -20.46 -4.19 5.62
N ARG A 231 -19.38 -4.41 6.38
CA ARG A 231 -18.98 -3.52 7.47
C ARG A 231 -18.63 -2.13 6.95
N ALA A 232 -17.91 -2.05 5.84
CA ALA A 232 -17.55 -0.78 5.24
C ALA A 232 -18.77 0.01 4.75
N ASP A 233 -19.73 -0.65 4.10
CA ASP A 233 -21.00 -0.02 3.68
C ASP A 233 -21.82 0.46 4.90
N ASN A 234 -21.92 -0.34 5.95
CA ASN A 234 -22.58 0.06 7.20
C ASN A 234 -21.85 1.21 7.89
N PHE A 235 -20.52 1.19 7.91
CA PHE A 235 -19.68 2.27 8.41
C PHE A 235 -19.98 3.58 7.65
N TYR A 236 -19.96 3.55 6.32
CA TYR A 236 -20.27 4.70 5.48
C TYR A 236 -21.69 5.24 5.74
N LYS A 237 -22.69 4.36 5.87
CA LYS A 237 -24.07 4.74 6.19
C LYS A 237 -24.20 5.36 7.58
N SER A 238 -23.41 4.91 8.56
CA SER A 238 -23.43 5.45 9.93
C SER A 238 -22.85 6.86 10.07
N LYS A 239 -22.09 7.33 9.07
CA LYS A 239 -21.46 8.66 9.03
C LYS A 239 -22.30 9.71 8.30
N LYS A 240 -23.38 9.29 7.61
CA LYS A 240 -24.35 10.18 6.96
C LYS A 240 -25.39 10.65 7.95
#